data_AF-A0A354IAR2-F1
#
_entry.id   AF-A0A354IAR2-F1
#
_cell.length_a   1.000
_cell.length_b   1.000
_cell.length_c   1.000
_cell.angle_alpha   90.00
_cell.angle_beta   90.00
_cell.angle_gamma   90.00
#
_symmetry.space_group_name_H-M   'P 1'
#
loop_
_entity.id
_entity.type
_entity.pdbx_description
1 polymer ?
#
loop_
_entity_poly.entity_id
_entity_poly.type
_entity_poly.pdbx_seq_one_letter_code
_entity_poly.pdbx_strand_id
1 'polypeptide(L)'
;MDFKLGNMAAGNTDSAEKTEGRQTKADIWKKALETMIDPTSGMEEPERANYEQKIMQKLKSGRRLTAEELEYLRIHNPEMYKIAVRVETERKVLKTKLSNCKSKEEVQQVVSIQMEVLKAMKGDPAQEYMTAMVEKEVRDFKRTTEYARLPQKREKGKKTAREEKLFRQNDNGMEEDIALFQKAAAYGRMQVQCDRIGKLAQSYLSA
;
A
#
# COMPACT_ATOMS: atom_id res chain seq x y z
N MET A 1 22.74 -71.62 -39.89
CA MET A 1 22.50 -70.36 -40.64
C MET A 1 22.90 -69.24 -39.70
N ASP A 2 24.19 -68.89 -39.75
CA ASP A 2 24.79 -67.81 -38.98
C ASP A 2 24.65 -66.50 -39.75
N PHE A 3 24.06 -65.47 -39.14
CA PHE A 3 24.26 -64.10 -39.60
C PHE A 3 24.62 -63.21 -38.41
N LYS A 4 25.76 -62.55 -38.60
CA LYS A 4 26.60 -61.85 -37.65
C LYS A 4 26.01 -60.50 -37.23
N LEU A 5 26.47 -60.07 -36.06
CA LEU A 5 26.40 -58.74 -35.49
C LEU A 5 26.70 -57.63 -36.51
N GLY A 6 25.92 -56.54 -36.43
CA GLY A 6 26.30 -55.22 -36.90
C GLY A 6 26.25 -54.23 -35.74
N ASN A 7 27.30 -54.20 -34.92
CA ASN A 7 27.63 -53.07 -34.06
C ASN A 7 28.24 -51.98 -34.95
N MET A 8 27.67 -50.78 -34.94
CA MET A 8 28.39 -49.56 -35.34
C MET A 8 28.48 -48.65 -34.12
N ALA A 9 29.69 -48.61 -33.58
CA ALA A 9 30.13 -47.63 -32.60
C ALA A 9 30.80 -46.44 -33.31
N ALA A 10 30.86 -45.34 -32.57
CA ALA A 10 31.77 -44.20 -32.69
C ALA A 10 31.34 -43.03 -33.60
N GLY A 11 31.01 -41.93 -32.92
CA GLY A 11 30.87 -40.60 -33.47
C GLY A 11 30.49 -39.59 -32.38
N ASN A 12 31.18 -39.64 -31.24
CA ASN A 12 31.08 -38.61 -30.21
C ASN A 12 31.86 -37.39 -30.72
N THR A 13 31.18 -36.27 -30.95
CA THR A 13 31.81 -34.95 -30.94
C THR A 13 30.96 -34.04 -30.09
N ASP A 14 31.41 -33.86 -28.86
CA ASP A 14 31.19 -32.68 -28.05
C ASP A 14 31.27 -31.43 -28.93
N SER A 15 30.25 -30.60 -28.86
CA SER A 15 30.37 -29.17 -29.11
C SER A 15 29.44 -28.48 -28.13
N ALA A 16 29.95 -28.37 -26.91
CA ALA A 16 29.56 -27.34 -25.97
C ALA A 16 29.89 -25.97 -26.59
N GLU A 17 28.95 -25.41 -27.36
CA GLU A 17 29.00 -24.02 -27.79
C GLU A 17 27.98 -23.19 -27.00
N LYS A 18 28.54 -22.19 -26.30
CA LYS A 18 27.91 -21.21 -25.42
C LYS A 18 26.56 -20.71 -25.93
N THR A 19 25.52 -20.94 -25.13
CA THR A 19 24.26 -20.20 -25.17
C THR A 19 24.46 -18.80 -24.57
N GLU A 20 25.09 -17.90 -25.32
CA GLU A 20 24.97 -16.45 -25.04
C GLU A 20 23.59 -16.00 -25.50
N GLY A 21 22.67 -15.89 -24.53
CA GLY A 21 21.24 -15.70 -24.72
C GLY A 21 20.90 -14.46 -25.54
N ARG A 22 20.37 -14.67 -26.76
CA ARG A 22 19.75 -13.63 -27.57
C ARG A 22 18.47 -13.16 -26.87
N GLN A 23 18.56 -12.08 -26.10
CA GLN A 23 17.40 -11.45 -25.46
C GLN A 23 16.38 -11.07 -26.55
N THR A 24 15.17 -11.60 -26.45
CA THR A 24 14.12 -11.27 -27.39
C THR A 24 13.63 -9.85 -27.12
N LYS A 25 13.02 -9.19 -28.12
CA LYS A 25 12.37 -7.88 -27.90
C LYS A 25 11.40 -7.95 -26.72
N ALA A 26 10.70 -9.07 -26.53
CA ALA A 26 9.80 -9.29 -25.41
C ALA A 26 10.53 -9.26 -24.05
N ASP A 27 11.75 -9.81 -23.95
CA ASP A 27 12.55 -9.77 -22.72
C ASP A 27 13.02 -8.35 -22.39
N ILE A 28 13.37 -7.56 -23.41
CA ILE A 28 13.73 -6.14 -23.26
C ILE A 28 12.53 -5.34 -22.76
N TRP A 29 11.35 -5.55 -23.36
CA TRP A 29 10.11 -4.91 -22.92
C TRP A 29 9.71 -5.32 -21.50
N LYS A 30 9.87 -6.60 -21.15
CA LYS A 30 9.59 -7.11 -19.81
C LYS A 30 10.50 -6.47 -18.76
N LYS A 31 11.81 -6.40 -19.04
CA LYS A 31 12.78 -5.76 -18.13
C LYS A 31 12.53 -4.27 -17.97
N ALA A 32 12.21 -3.56 -19.07
CA ALA A 32 11.82 -2.15 -19.00
C ALA A 32 10.55 -1.93 -18.17
N LEU A 33 9.54 -2.79 -18.32
CA LEU A 33 8.32 -2.75 -17.51
C LEU A 33 8.61 -3.02 -16.03
N GLU A 34 9.47 -3.98 -15.71
CA GLU A 34 9.88 -4.27 -14.32
C GLU A 34 10.60 -3.07 -13.68
N THR A 35 11.51 -2.40 -14.39
CA THR A 35 12.16 -1.16 -13.91
C THR A 35 11.18 0.00 -13.74
N MET A 36 10.11 0.02 -14.52
CA MET A 36 9.09 1.06 -14.46
C MET A 36 8.10 0.85 -13.32
N ILE A 37 7.73 -0.39 -13.02
CA ILE A 37 6.70 -0.75 -12.05
C ILE A 37 7.29 -0.87 -10.64
N ASP A 38 8.49 -1.43 -10.49
CA ASP A 38 9.13 -1.61 -9.20
C ASP A 38 10.14 -0.48 -8.91
N PRO A 39 9.86 0.40 -7.93
CA PRO A 39 10.78 1.49 -7.56
C PRO A 39 12.12 0.99 -7.01
N THR A 40 12.24 -0.30 -6.68
CA THR A 40 13.46 -0.95 -6.20
C THR A 40 14.11 -1.88 -7.23
N SER A 41 13.64 -1.89 -8.48
CA SER A 41 14.27 -2.61 -9.59
C SER A 41 15.63 -1.98 -9.93
N GLY A 42 16.67 -2.50 -9.27
CA GLY A 42 18.04 -2.00 -9.34
C GLY A 42 18.73 -1.80 -7.98
N MET A 43 18.00 -1.86 -6.87
CA MET A 43 18.60 -1.87 -5.52
C MET A 43 19.14 -3.26 -5.15
N GLU A 44 20.32 -3.30 -4.55
CA GLU A 44 20.92 -4.53 -4.04
C GLU A 44 20.08 -5.12 -2.90
N GLU A 45 20.08 -6.45 -2.73
CA GLU A 45 19.35 -7.17 -1.66
C GLU A 45 19.48 -6.55 -0.25
N PRO A 46 20.66 -6.08 0.22
CA PRO A 46 20.77 -5.44 1.53
C PRO A 46 20.02 -4.09 1.62
N GLU A 47 20.00 -3.30 0.55
CA GLU A 47 19.28 -2.02 0.52
C GLU A 47 17.77 -2.25 0.54
N ARG A 48 17.32 -3.28 -0.16
CA ARG A 48 15.91 -3.73 -0.17
C ARG A 48 15.44 -4.15 1.22
N ALA A 49 16.24 -4.96 1.92
CA ALA A 49 15.93 -5.39 3.29
C ALA A 49 15.84 -4.20 4.26
N ASN A 50 16.75 -3.23 4.14
CA ASN A 50 16.71 -2.00 4.94
C ASN A 50 15.45 -1.16 4.63
N TYR A 51 15.03 -1.10 3.36
CA TYR A 51 13.82 -0.41 2.95
C TYR A 51 12.56 -1.06 3.55
N GLU A 52 12.45 -2.39 3.49
CA GLU A 52 11.35 -3.12 4.13
C GLU A 52 11.32 -2.89 5.64
N GLN A 53 12.47 -2.93 6.31
CA GLN A 53 12.55 -2.63 7.75
C GLN A 53 12.06 -1.22 8.08
N LYS A 54 12.40 -0.21 7.26
CA LYS A 54 11.92 1.17 7.44
C LYS A 54 10.39 1.24 7.31
N ILE A 55 9.81 0.53 6.35
CA ILE A 55 8.35 0.45 6.16
C ILE A 55 7.68 -0.18 7.39
N MET A 56 8.22 -1.30 7.86
CA MET A 56 7.70 -1.99 9.04
C MET A 56 7.79 -1.11 10.30
N GLN A 57 8.91 -0.42 10.51
CA GLN A 57 9.07 0.53 11.62
C GLN A 57 8.06 1.68 11.54
N LYS A 58 7.81 2.22 10.34
CA LYS A 58 6.78 3.24 10.12
C LYS A 58 5.39 2.72 10.50
N LEU A 59 5.00 1.54 10.03
CA LEU A 59 3.71 0.93 10.37
C LEU A 59 3.57 0.68 11.88
N LYS A 60 4.59 0.10 12.53
CA LYS A 60 4.60 -0.13 13.99
C LYS A 60 4.51 1.15 14.80
N SER A 61 5.07 2.25 14.28
CA SER A 61 4.94 3.57 14.91
C SER A 61 3.60 4.27 14.62
N GLY A 62 2.70 3.63 13.87
CA GLY A 62 1.42 4.21 13.45
C GLY A 62 1.54 5.32 12.42
N ARG A 63 2.71 5.52 11.80
CA ARG A 63 2.94 6.53 10.75
C ARG A 63 2.32 6.10 9.42
N ARG A 64 2.05 7.10 8.58
CA ARG A 64 1.53 6.89 7.23
C ARG A 64 2.66 6.45 6.31
N LEU A 65 2.37 5.46 5.47
CA LEU A 65 3.26 5.09 4.38
C LEU A 65 3.12 6.09 3.24
N THR A 66 4.23 6.34 2.56
CA THR A 66 4.25 7.11 1.30
C THR A 66 3.71 6.26 0.15
N ALA A 67 3.36 6.89 -0.97
CA ALA A 67 2.86 6.17 -2.15
C ALA A 67 3.89 5.16 -2.69
N GLU A 68 5.18 5.51 -2.64
CA GLU A 68 6.28 4.65 -3.07
C GLU A 68 6.45 3.42 -2.16
N GLU A 69 6.37 3.62 -0.83
CA GLU A 69 6.42 2.53 0.15
C GLU A 69 5.24 1.58 0.01
N LEU A 70 4.06 2.12 -0.28
CA LEU A 70 2.85 1.32 -0.51
C LEU A 70 2.96 0.52 -1.81
N GLU A 71 3.49 1.12 -2.88
CA GLU A 71 3.72 0.43 -4.15
C GLU A 71 4.78 -0.68 -4.02
N TYR A 72 5.84 -0.42 -3.26
CA TYR A 72 6.84 -1.44 -2.94
C TYR A 72 6.20 -2.66 -2.25
N LEU A 73 5.39 -2.45 -1.20
CA LEU A 73 4.70 -3.55 -0.54
C LEU A 73 3.79 -4.31 -1.52
N ARG A 74 3.13 -3.62 -2.44
CA ARG A 74 2.24 -4.28 -3.41
C ARG A 74 2.97 -5.32 -4.26
N ILE A 75 4.22 -5.06 -4.60
CA ILE A 75 5.04 -5.90 -5.48
C ILE A 75 5.76 -6.98 -4.70
N HIS A 76 6.37 -6.63 -3.56
CA HIS A 76 7.27 -7.52 -2.81
C HIS A 76 6.58 -8.25 -1.65
N ASN A 77 5.54 -7.67 -1.04
CA ASN A 77 4.85 -8.25 0.11
C ASN A 77 3.34 -7.94 0.08
N PRO A 78 2.57 -8.64 -0.76
CA PRO A 78 1.16 -8.33 -1.01
C PRO A 78 0.28 -8.51 0.25
N GLU A 79 0.67 -9.35 1.20
CA GLU A 79 -0.07 -9.50 2.46
C GLU A 79 0.09 -8.26 3.36
N MET A 80 1.32 -7.76 3.51
CA MET A 80 1.55 -6.51 4.24
C MET A 80 0.91 -5.30 3.54
N TYR A 81 0.86 -5.30 2.20
CA TYR A 81 0.13 -4.28 1.45
C TYR A 81 -1.35 -4.21 1.85
N LYS A 82 -2.04 -5.36 1.92
CA LYS A 82 -3.46 -5.41 2.32
C LYS A 82 -3.66 -4.84 3.72
N ILE A 83 -2.79 -5.21 4.65
CA ILE A 83 -2.81 -4.69 6.04
C ILE A 83 -2.61 -3.17 6.03
N ALA A 84 -1.59 -2.67 5.32
CA ALA A 84 -1.29 -1.25 5.25
C ALA A 84 -2.46 -0.42 4.66
N VAL A 85 -3.09 -0.92 3.59
CA VAL A 85 -4.29 -0.29 3.00
C VAL A 85 -5.43 -0.23 4.01
N ARG A 86 -5.70 -1.34 4.73
CA ARG A 86 -6.74 -1.39 5.75
C ARG A 86 -6.48 -0.38 6.88
N VAL A 87 -5.22 -0.29 7.35
CA VAL A 87 -4.81 0.70 8.37
C VAL A 87 -5.03 2.13 7.89
N GLU A 88 -4.69 2.45 6.64
CA GLU A 88 -4.92 3.80 6.09
C GLU A 88 -6.41 4.12 5.87
N THR A 89 -7.23 3.12 5.51
CA THR A 89 -8.68 3.28 5.45
C THR A 89 -9.25 3.62 6.82
N GLU A 90 -8.97 2.79 7.83
CA GLU A 90 -9.41 3.02 9.21
C GLU A 90 -8.92 4.36 9.77
N ARG A 91 -7.72 4.79 9.38
CA ARG A 91 -7.18 6.11 9.73
C ARG A 91 -8.07 7.24 9.23
N LYS A 92 -8.54 7.18 7.98
CA LYS A 92 -9.44 8.19 7.41
C LYS A 92 -10.76 8.20 8.17
N VAL A 93 -11.32 7.02 8.45
CA VAL A 93 -12.57 6.88 9.21
C VAL A 93 -12.43 7.51 10.60
N LEU A 94 -11.34 7.19 11.31
CA LEU A 94 -11.07 7.73 12.64
C LEU A 94 -10.94 9.25 12.60
N LYS A 95 -10.20 9.82 11.64
CA LYS A 95 -10.08 11.28 11.49
C LYS A 95 -11.43 11.95 11.33
N THR A 96 -12.26 11.43 10.45
CA THR A 96 -13.62 11.95 10.22
C THR A 96 -14.47 11.86 11.49
N LYS A 97 -14.39 10.74 12.23
CA LYS A 97 -15.09 10.59 13.51
C LYS A 97 -14.61 11.63 14.54
N LEU A 98 -13.29 11.84 14.64
CA LEU A 98 -12.70 12.80 15.57
C LEU A 98 -13.07 14.25 15.23
N SER A 99 -13.02 14.65 13.95
CA SER A 99 -13.40 16.01 13.52
C SER A 99 -14.89 16.30 13.71
N ASN A 100 -15.73 15.27 13.70
CA ASN A 100 -17.17 15.40 13.92
C ASN A 100 -17.56 15.50 15.40
N CYS A 101 -16.66 15.18 16.33
CA CYS A 101 -16.91 15.30 17.76
C CYS A 101 -17.15 16.75 18.17
N LYS A 102 -18.16 16.98 19.00
CA LYS A 102 -18.56 18.30 19.51
C LYS A 102 -18.16 18.54 20.96
N SER A 103 -17.60 17.52 21.63
CA SER A 103 -17.12 17.63 23.00
C SER A 103 -15.94 16.70 23.25
N LYS A 104 -15.16 16.99 24.29
CA LYS A 104 -14.04 16.14 24.74
C LYS A 104 -14.52 14.76 25.21
N GLU A 105 -15.73 14.67 25.77
CA GLU A 105 -16.37 13.40 26.12
C GLU A 105 -16.69 12.55 24.89
N GLU A 106 -17.25 13.13 23.83
CA GLU A 106 -17.51 12.41 22.58
C GLU A 106 -16.20 11.87 21.96
N VAL A 107 -15.10 12.64 22.04
CA VAL A 107 -13.78 12.17 21.62
C VAL A 107 -13.34 10.96 22.44
N GLN A 108 -13.48 11.01 23.77
CA GLN A 108 -13.14 9.87 24.63
C GLN A 108 -14.00 8.64 24.30
N GLN A 109 -15.29 8.82 24.03
CA GLN A 109 -16.19 7.73 23.64
C GLN A 109 -15.76 7.08 22.31
N VAL A 110 -15.47 7.88 21.28
CA VAL A 110 -14.98 7.38 19.98
C VAL A 110 -13.70 6.57 20.17
N VAL A 111 -12.76 7.06 20.99
CA VAL A 111 -11.51 6.37 21.29
C VAL A 111 -11.76 5.06 22.03
N SER A 112 -12.62 5.05 23.05
CA SER A 112 -12.95 3.84 23.81
C SER A 112 -13.58 2.77 22.93
N ILE A 113 -14.58 3.15 22.12
CA ILE A 113 -15.25 2.24 21.17
C ILE A 113 -14.22 1.66 20.19
N GLN A 114 -13.35 2.51 19.62
CA GLN A 114 -12.33 2.04 18.69
C GLN A 114 -11.35 1.05 19.35
N MET A 115 -10.94 1.32 20.59
CA MET A 115 -10.06 0.41 21.33
C MET A 115 -10.76 -0.91 21.70
N GLU A 116 -12.06 -0.90 21.98
CA GLU A 116 -12.85 -2.12 22.20
C GLU A 116 -12.94 -2.98 20.93
N VAL A 117 -13.21 -2.36 19.78
CA VAL A 117 -13.18 -3.04 18.47
C VAL A 117 -11.81 -3.68 18.24
N LEU A 118 -10.72 -2.95 18.50
CA LEU A 118 -9.36 -3.49 18.35
C LEU A 118 -9.07 -4.66 19.30
N LYS A 119 -9.60 -4.64 20.53
CA LYS A 119 -9.47 -5.77 21.45
C LYS A 119 -10.22 -7.01 20.94
N ALA A 120 -11.37 -6.82 20.30
CA ALA A 120 -12.13 -7.91 19.69
C ALA A 120 -11.43 -8.51 18.46
N MET A 121 -10.56 -7.76 17.78
CA MET A 121 -9.71 -8.24 16.67
C MET A 121 -8.53 -9.12 17.12
N LYS A 122 -8.62 -9.77 18.27
CA LYS A 122 -7.54 -10.61 18.83
C LYS A 122 -7.15 -11.71 17.83
N GLY A 123 -5.88 -11.72 17.44
CA GLY A 123 -5.32 -12.69 16.49
C GLY A 123 -5.26 -12.19 15.04
N ASP A 124 -5.78 -10.99 14.76
CA ASP A 124 -5.59 -10.33 13.46
C ASP A 124 -4.17 -9.74 13.37
N PRO A 125 -3.36 -10.06 12.34
CA PRO A 125 -2.05 -9.47 12.14
C PRO A 125 -2.07 -7.93 12.04
N ALA A 126 -3.20 -7.34 11.64
CA ALA A 126 -3.38 -5.90 11.54
C ALA A 126 -3.57 -5.20 12.90
N GLN A 127 -3.92 -5.95 13.95
CA GLN A 127 -4.32 -5.40 15.25
C GLN A 127 -3.26 -4.49 15.86
N GLU A 128 -1.99 -4.91 15.84
CA GLU A 128 -0.86 -4.12 16.37
C GLU A 128 -0.72 -2.78 15.64
N TYR A 129 -0.72 -2.81 14.30
CA TYR A 129 -0.57 -1.63 13.46
C TYR A 129 -1.75 -0.66 13.58
N MET A 130 -2.98 -1.19 13.66
CA MET A 130 -4.16 -0.36 13.87
C MET A 130 -4.16 0.29 15.26
N THR A 131 -3.71 -0.43 16.29
CA THR A 131 -3.59 0.13 17.65
C THR A 131 -2.60 1.29 17.65
N ALA A 132 -1.40 1.10 17.09
CA ALA A 132 -0.40 2.16 16.96
C ALA A 132 -0.92 3.35 16.14
N MET A 133 -1.68 3.09 15.07
CA MET A 133 -2.32 4.13 14.27
C MET A 133 -3.32 4.95 15.10
N VAL A 134 -4.24 4.30 15.81
CA VAL A 134 -5.25 4.97 16.63
C VAL A 134 -4.58 5.82 17.71
N GLU A 135 -3.61 5.26 18.43
CA GLU A 135 -2.87 5.99 19.47
C GLU A 135 -2.17 7.23 18.93
N LYS A 136 -1.53 7.12 17.76
CA LYS A 136 -0.86 8.25 17.12
C LYS A 136 -1.85 9.32 16.67
N GLU A 137 -2.91 8.96 15.96
CA GLU A 137 -3.87 9.93 15.44
C GLU A 137 -4.64 10.63 16.56
N VAL A 138 -5.01 9.91 17.62
CA VAL A 138 -5.66 10.51 18.80
C VAL A 138 -4.70 11.47 19.50
N ARG A 139 -3.42 11.10 19.63
CA ARG A 139 -2.39 11.97 20.21
C ARG A 139 -2.19 13.24 19.38
N ASP A 140 -2.10 13.10 18.07
CA ASP A 140 -1.94 14.22 17.14
C ASP A 140 -3.20 15.12 17.17
N PHE A 141 -4.40 14.54 17.14
CA PHE A 141 -5.66 15.27 17.24
C PHE A 141 -5.78 16.05 18.55
N LYS A 142 -5.40 15.46 19.69
CA LYS A 142 -5.42 16.14 21.00
C LYS A 142 -4.49 17.36 21.07
N ARG A 143 -3.48 17.45 20.20
CA ARG A 143 -2.57 18.60 20.10
C ARG A 143 -3.11 19.71 19.18
N THR A 144 -4.20 19.47 18.47
CA THR A 144 -4.79 20.46 17.56
C THR A 144 -5.53 21.57 18.31
N THR A 145 -5.61 22.73 17.67
CA THR A 145 -6.42 23.85 18.16
C THR A 145 -7.91 23.53 18.15
N GLU A 146 -8.37 22.69 17.21
CA GLU A 146 -9.74 22.19 17.14
C GLU A 146 -10.14 21.46 18.43
N TYR A 147 -9.30 20.51 18.87
CA TYR A 147 -9.54 19.79 20.12
C TYR A 147 -9.51 20.72 21.35
N ALA A 148 -8.59 21.69 21.37
CA ALA A 148 -8.48 22.64 22.47
C ALA A 148 -9.75 23.50 22.66
N ARG A 149 -10.44 23.82 21.55
CA ARG A 149 -11.69 24.58 21.53
C ARG A 149 -12.92 23.77 21.90
N LEU A 150 -12.84 22.44 21.93
CA LEU A 150 -14.00 21.61 22.27
C LEU A 150 -14.41 21.83 23.74
N PRO A 151 -15.71 22.01 24.01
CA PRO A 151 -16.21 22.03 25.37
C PRO A 151 -16.03 20.66 26.04
N GLN A 152 -16.02 20.64 27.37
CA GLN A 152 -15.86 19.39 28.12
C GLN A 152 -17.04 18.43 27.88
N LYS A 153 -18.26 18.98 27.92
CA LYS A 153 -19.52 18.27 27.65
C LYS A 153 -20.22 18.92 26.47
N ARG A 154 -21.04 18.15 25.76
CA ARG A 154 -21.94 18.72 24.75
C ARG A 154 -22.95 19.63 25.44
N GLU A 155 -23.09 20.86 24.99
CA GLU A 155 -24.22 21.69 25.42
C GLU A 155 -25.52 20.99 25.02
N LYS A 156 -26.52 20.96 25.91
CA LYS A 156 -27.82 20.31 25.68
C LYS A 156 -28.65 21.09 24.65
N GLY A 157 -28.15 21.25 23.43
CA GLY A 157 -28.83 21.80 22.27
C GLY A 157 -29.21 20.67 21.32
N LYS A 158 -30.51 20.59 20.98
CA LYS A 158 -31.18 19.57 20.17
C LYS A 158 -30.31 19.08 19.00
N LYS A 159 -30.04 17.77 18.93
CA LYS A 159 -29.60 17.11 17.68
C LYS A 159 -30.61 17.49 16.61
N THR A 160 -30.19 18.24 15.59
CA THR A 160 -31.10 18.58 14.50
C THR A 160 -31.23 17.37 13.58
N ALA A 161 -32.40 17.12 13.01
CA ALA A 161 -32.63 16.01 12.05
C ALA A 161 -31.66 16.04 10.84
N ARG A 162 -31.01 17.20 10.61
CA ARG A 162 -29.95 17.40 9.63
C ARG A 162 -28.62 16.72 10.03
N GLU A 163 -28.28 16.70 11.32
CA GLU A 163 -27.07 16.05 11.84
C GLU A 163 -27.18 14.52 11.77
N GLU A 164 -28.37 13.97 11.96
CA GLU A 164 -28.64 12.52 11.88
C GLU A 164 -28.55 11.98 10.45
N LYS A 165 -28.92 12.80 9.44
CA LYS A 165 -28.74 12.46 8.02
C LYS A 165 -27.28 12.45 7.59
N LEU A 166 -26.45 13.34 8.14
CA LEU A 166 -25.02 13.41 7.80
C LEU A 166 -24.24 12.17 8.27
N PHE A 167 -24.59 11.65 9.45
CA PHE A 167 -23.99 10.42 9.98
C PHE A 167 -24.33 9.19 9.12
N ARG A 168 -25.57 9.10 8.62
CA ARG A 168 -26.04 7.99 7.79
C ARG A 168 -25.52 8.01 6.34
N GLN A 169 -25.22 9.19 5.79
CA GLN A 169 -24.66 9.31 4.43
C GLN A 169 -23.16 8.93 4.39
N ASN A 170 -22.42 9.14 5.47
CA ASN A 170 -20.98 8.87 5.51
C ASN A 170 -20.61 7.38 5.51
N ASP A 171 -21.52 6.48 5.89
CA ASP A 171 -21.28 5.03 5.81
C ASP A 171 -21.35 4.50 4.36
N ASN A 172 -22.15 5.13 3.48
CA ASN A 172 -22.28 4.73 2.07
C ASN A 172 -21.24 5.40 1.14
N GLY A 173 -20.63 6.53 1.55
CA GLY A 173 -19.64 7.25 0.73
C GLY A 173 -18.21 6.68 0.82
N MET A 174 -17.92 5.84 1.82
CA MET A 174 -16.55 5.34 2.07
C MET A 174 -16.08 4.32 1.03
N GLU A 175 -16.98 3.49 0.48
CA GLU A 175 -16.61 2.49 -0.52
C GLU A 175 -16.25 3.15 -1.86
N GLU A 176 -16.99 4.22 -2.23
CA GLU A 176 -16.70 5.07 -3.38
C GLU A 176 -15.41 5.88 -3.20
N ASP A 177 -15.13 6.42 -2.00
CA ASP A 177 -13.92 7.20 -1.72
C ASP A 177 -12.64 6.34 -1.73
N ILE A 178 -12.73 5.07 -1.29
CA ILE A 178 -11.64 4.09 -1.40
C ILE A 178 -11.37 3.78 -2.87
N ALA A 179 -12.43 3.49 -3.64
CA ALA A 179 -12.32 3.23 -5.07
C ALA A 179 -11.77 4.45 -5.82
N LEU A 180 -12.22 5.66 -5.47
CA LEU A 180 -11.77 6.92 -6.08
C LEU A 180 -10.31 7.22 -5.74
N PHE A 181 -9.87 6.96 -4.50
CA PHE A 181 -8.47 7.13 -4.12
C PHE A 181 -7.55 6.11 -4.81
N GLN A 182 -7.99 4.84 -4.91
CA GLN A 182 -7.27 3.81 -5.67
C GLN A 182 -7.20 4.16 -7.16
N LYS A 183 -8.30 4.67 -7.72
CA LYS A 183 -8.39 5.12 -9.11
C LYS A 183 -7.52 6.35 -9.37
N ALA A 184 -7.51 7.33 -8.47
CA ALA A 184 -6.67 8.52 -8.55
C ALA A 184 -5.18 8.16 -8.44
N ALA A 185 -4.81 7.26 -7.53
CA ALA A 185 -3.45 6.73 -7.45
C ALA A 185 -3.06 5.96 -8.73
N ALA A 186 -3.99 5.19 -9.32
CA ALA A 186 -3.76 4.51 -10.60
C ALA A 186 -3.59 5.50 -11.77
N TYR A 187 -4.40 6.55 -11.85
CA TYR A 187 -4.25 7.61 -12.86
C TYR A 187 -2.94 8.39 -12.71
N GLY A 188 -2.56 8.74 -11.48
CA GLY A 188 -1.29 9.41 -11.20
C GLY A 188 -0.09 8.56 -11.61
N ARG A 189 -0.12 7.25 -11.29
CA ARG A 189 0.88 6.29 -11.78
C ARG A 189 0.90 6.26 -13.31
N MET A 190 -0.25 6.08 -13.95
CA MET A 190 -0.34 6.00 -15.41
C MET A 190 0.22 7.25 -16.10
N GLN A 191 -0.04 8.45 -15.58
CA GLN A 191 0.53 9.70 -16.11
C GLN A 191 2.05 9.73 -16.02
N VAL A 192 2.61 9.41 -14.84
CA VAL A 192 4.07 9.37 -14.64
C VAL A 192 4.72 8.31 -15.55
N GLN A 193 4.06 7.18 -15.76
CA GLN A 193 4.53 6.12 -16.66
C GLN A 193 4.47 6.57 -18.12
N CYS A 194 3.38 7.19 -18.58
CA CYS A 194 3.26 7.73 -19.93
C CYS A 194 4.33 8.79 -20.23
N ASP A 195 4.61 9.68 -19.28
CA ASP A 195 5.66 10.70 -19.44
C ASP A 195 7.06 10.09 -19.57
N ARG A 196 7.34 9.00 -18.85
CA ARG A 196 8.62 8.27 -18.96
C ARG A 196 8.73 7.52 -20.29
N ILE A 197 7.66 6.86 -20.74
CA ILE A 197 7.63 6.19 -22.06
C ILE A 197 7.84 7.22 -23.18
N GLY A 198 7.19 8.39 -23.09
CA GLY A 198 7.35 9.47 -24.06
C GLY A 198 8.81 9.94 -24.16
N LYS A 199 9.49 10.13 -23.02
CA LYS A 199 10.91 10.50 -22.99
C LYS A 199 11.81 9.42 -23.59
N LEU A 200 11.53 8.15 -23.30
CA LEU A 200 12.28 7.01 -23.84
C LEU A 200 12.10 6.90 -25.37
N ALA A 201 10.86 7.04 -25.86
CA ALA A 201 10.57 7.03 -27.29
C ALA A 201 11.29 8.18 -28.02
N GLN A 202 11.33 9.37 -27.42
CA GLN A 202 12.05 10.53 -27.98
C GLN A 202 13.56 10.29 -28.06
N SER A 203 14.18 9.61 -27.09
CA SER A 203 15.62 9.28 -27.16
C SER A 203 15.97 8.28 -28.25
N TYR A 204 15.04 7.42 -28.66
CA TYR A 204 15.25 6.47 -29.77
C TYR A 204 15.00 7.09 -31.16
N LEU A 205 14.18 8.13 -31.25
CA LEU A 205 13.91 8.84 -32.52
C LEU A 205 14.98 9.91 -32.84
N SER A 206 15.82 10.25 -31.86
CA SER A 206 16.91 11.23 -31.98
C SER A 206 18.31 10.60 -32.05
N ALA A 207 18.37 9.26 -32.08
CA ALA A 207 19.57 8.45 -32.31
C ALA A 207 19.52 7.82 -33.70
#